data_AF-A0A952HP06-F1
#
_entry.id   AF-A0A952HP06-F1
#
_cell.length_a   1.000
_cell.length_b   1.000
_cell.length_c   1.000
_cell.angle_alpha   90.00
_cell.angle_beta   90.00
_cell.angle_gamma   90.00
#
_symmetry.space_group_name_H-M   'P 1'
#
loop_
_entity.id
_entity.type
_entity.pdbx_description
1 polymer ?
#
loop_
_entity_poly.entity_id
_entity_poly.type
_entity_poly.pdbx_seq_one_letter_code
_entity_poly.pdbx_strand_id
1 'polypeptide(L)' 'AILEMLARFSEDLASLQRAIRWGDGEKLFDLFTRTRAVRRSIIEAGQDIDVPDFGRQAVEHPKGS' A
#
# COMPACT_ATOMS: atom_id res chain seq x y z
N ALA A 1 0.39 19.10 3.20
CA ALA A 1 -0.20 17.92 2.55
C ALA A 1 0.84 16.84 2.20
N ILE A 2 1.69 17.00 1.18
CA ILE A 2 2.63 15.93 0.76
C ILE A 2 3.73 15.66 1.81
N LEU A 3 4.41 16.70 2.29
CA LEU A 3 5.47 16.54 3.31
C LEU A 3 4.96 15.88 4.60
N GLU A 4 3.73 16.19 5.00
CA GLU A 4 3.06 15.58 6.14
C GLU A 4 2.73 14.10 5.90
N MET A 5 2.32 13.74 4.67
CA MET A 5 2.15 12.33 4.30
C MET A 5 3.49 11.58 4.30
N LEU A 6 4.56 12.19 3.81
CA LEU A 6 5.90 11.59 3.85
C LEU A 6 6.43 11.42 5.27
N ALA A 7 6.16 12.38 6.15
CA ALA A 7 6.53 12.29 7.57
C ALA A 7 5.82 11.10 8.25
N ARG A 8 4.49 11.00 8.12
CA ARG A 8 3.71 9.87 8.67
C ARG A 8 4.19 8.52 8.13
N PHE A 9 4.43 8.44 6.81
CA PHE A 9 4.96 7.23 6.20
C PHE A 9 6.32 6.82 6.80
N SER A 10 7.19 7.79 7.04
CA SER A 10 8.51 7.55 7.64
C SER A 10 8.40 7.05 9.09
N GLU A 11 7.46 7.59 9.86
CA GLU A 11 7.15 7.14 11.23
C GLU A 11 6.60 5.70 11.26
N ASP A 12 5.66 5.39 10.37
CA ASP A 12 5.09 4.04 10.23
C ASP A 12 6.18 3.03 9.86
N LEU A 13 7.07 3.39 8.93
CA LEU A 13 8.19 2.54 8.53
C LEU A 13 9.17 2.30 9.68
N ALA A 14 9.51 3.35 10.45
CA ALA A 14 10.37 3.21 11.63
C ALA A 14 9.73 2.33 12.72
N SER A 15 8.40 2.39 12.88
CA SER A 15 7.64 1.51 13.78
C SER A 15 7.68 0.05 13.34
N LEU A 16 7.47 -0.21 12.04
CA LEU A 16 7.55 -1.54 11.44
C LEU A 16 8.95 -2.15 11.58
N GLN A 17 9.99 -1.37 11.28
CA GLN A 17 11.38 -1.84 11.43
C GLN A 17 11.71 -2.25 12.87
N ARG A 18 11.22 -1.52 13.88
CA ARG A 18 11.39 -1.89 15.29
C ARG A 18 10.68 -3.20 15.63
N ALA A 19 9.44 -3.37 15.17
CA ALA A 19 8.67 -4.61 15.39
C ALA A 19 9.42 -5.83 14.84
N ILE A 20 10.00 -5.71 13.64
CA ILE A 20 10.84 -6.77 13.04
C ILE A 20 12.08 -7.03 13.90
N ARG A 21 12.82 -5.98 14.29
CA ARG A 21 14.07 -6.14 15.07
C ARG A 21 13.86 -6.83 16.41
N TRP A 22 12.71 -6.62 17.04
CA TRP A 22 12.40 -7.20 18.35
C TRP A 22 11.54 -8.46 18.27
N GLY A 23 11.22 -8.94 17.07
CA GLY A 23 10.41 -10.14 16.89
C GLY A 23 8.97 -9.99 17.40
N ASP A 24 8.41 -8.77 17.36
CA ASP A 24 7.05 -8.47 17.81
C ASP A 24 6.01 -8.99 16.80
N GLY A 25 5.74 -10.30 16.88
CA GLY A 25 4.89 -11.02 15.95
C GLY A 25 3.42 -10.60 15.98
N GLU A 26 2.90 -10.24 17.16
CA GLU A 26 1.51 -9.78 17.33
C GLU A 26 1.30 -8.46 16.58
N LYS A 27 2.17 -7.48 16.80
CA LYS A 27 2.09 -6.20 16.09
C LYS A 27 2.21 -6.35 14.57
N LEU A 28 3.09 -7.23 14.11
CA LEU A 28 3.22 -7.54 12.67
C LEU A 28 1.95 -8.17 12.12
N PHE A 29 1.38 -9.14 12.85
CA PHE A 29 0.16 -9.81 12.46
C PHE A 29 -1.02 -8.83 12.34
N ASP A 30 -1.21 -7.96 13.34
CA ASP A 30 -2.27 -6.95 13.34
C ASP A 30 -2.12 -5.96 12.19
N LEU A 31 -0.91 -5.46 11.97
CA LEU A 31 -0.61 -4.55 10.87
C LEU A 31 -0.96 -5.19 9.52
N PHE A 32 -0.50 -6.42 9.27
CA PHE A 32 -0.76 -7.10 8.01
C PHE A 32 -2.22 -7.53 7.85
N THR A 33 -2.93 -7.81 8.94
CA THR A 33 -4.38 -8.09 8.90
C THR A 33 -5.14 -6.83 8.46
N ARG A 34 -4.80 -5.68 9.05
CA ARG A 34 -5.40 -4.39 8.66
C ARG A 34 -5.12 -4.04 7.20
N THR A 35 -3.89 -4.20 6.71
CA THR A 35 -3.56 -3.87 5.30
C THR A 35 -4.25 -4.80 4.30
N ARG A 36 -4.44 -6.09 4.64
CA ARG A 36 -5.24 -7.01 3.83
C ARG A 36 -6.71 -6.61 3.74
N ALA A 37 -7.29 -6.11 4.83
CA ALA A 37 -8.66 -5.59 4.81
C ALA A 37 -8.79 -4.40 3.85
N VAL A 38 -7.84 -3.45 3.88
CA VAL A 38 -7.82 -2.33 2.92
C VAL A 38 -7.74 -2.83 1.48
N ARG A 39 -6.86 -3.81 1.18
CA ARG A 39 -6.77 -4.41 -0.16
C ARG A 39 -8.07 -5.07 -0.60
N ARG A 40 -8.75 -5.77 0.32
CA ARG A 40 -10.06 -6.38 0.06
C ARG A 40 -11.09 -5.33 -0.34
N SER A 41 -11.19 -4.23 0.41
CA SER A 41 -12.12 -3.14 0.11
C SER A 41 -11.85 -2.47 -1.24
N ILE A 42 -10.59 -2.35 -1.67
CA ILE A 42 -10.23 -1.83 -3.00
C ILE A 42 -10.76 -2.75 -4.11
N ILE A 43 -10.59 -4.07 -3.94
CA ILE A 43 -11.08 -5.07 -4.89
C ILE A 43 -12.62 -5.05 -4.94
N GLU A 44 -13.28 -5.03 -3.78
CA GLU A 44 -14.75 -4.97 -3.69
C GLU A 44 -15.32 -3.70 -4.33
N ALA A 45 -14.62 -2.57 -4.24
CA ALA A 45 -14.98 -1.33 -4.91
C ALA A 45 -14.70 -1.33 -6.43
N GLY A 46 -14.15 -2.42 -6.99
CA GLY A 46 -13.75 -2.51 -8.40
C GLY A 46 -12.63 -1.53 -8.77
N GLN A 47 -11.87 -1.04 -7.79
CA GLN A 47 -10.76 -0.09 -7.99
C GLN A 47 -9.40 -0.79 -8.11
N ASP A 48 -9.40 -2.12 -8.20
CA ASP A 48 -8.19 -2.88 -8.43
C ASP A 48 -7.79 -2.85 -9.91
N ILE A 49 -6.48 -2.80 -10.15
CA ILE A 49 -5.89 -2.81 -11.47
C ILE A 49 -4.95 -4.02 -11.52
N ASP A 50 -5.38 -5.08 -12.22
CA ASP A 50 -4.65 -6.35 -12.34
C ASP A 50 -3.55 -6.30 -13.42
N VAL A 51 -2.78 -5.21 -13.42
CA VAL A 51 -1.60 -5.04 -14.27
C VAL A 51 -0.48 -4.35 -13.50
N PRO A 52 0.81 -4.60 -13.84
CA PRO A 52 1.95 -3.95 -13.21
C PRO A 52 1.88 -2.42 -13.23
N ASP A 53 2.60 -1.79 -12.30
CA ASP A 53 2.68 -0.32 -12.14
C ASP A 53 1.32 0.38 -12.02
N PHE A 54 0.31 -0.33 -11.51
CA PHE A 54 -1.07 0.14 -11.37
C PHE A 54 -1.68 0.60 -12.70
N GLY A 55 -1.27 -0.04 -13.80
CA GLY A 55 -1.78 0.26 -15.14
C GLY A 55 -1.37 1.62 -15.69
N ARG A 56 -0.43 2.33 -15.06
CA ARG A 56 0.06 3.63 -15.56
C ARG A 56 0.62 3.54 -16.99
N GLN A 57 1.24 2.42 -17.36
CA GLN A 57 1.73 2.19 -18.72
C GLN A 57 0.63 1.88 -19.75
N ALA A 58 -0.55 1.38 -19.32
CA ALA A 58 -1.65 1.05 -20.23
C ALA A 58 -2.39 2.30 -20.73
N VAL A 59 -2.27 3.43 -20.02
CA VAL A 59 -2.96 4.69 -20.36
C VAL A 59 -2.24 5.46 -21.49
N GLU A 60 -0.99 5.11 -21.83
CA GLU A 60 -0.17 5.89 -22.79
C GLU A 60 -0.49 5.66 -24.28
N HIS A 61 -1.45 4.83 -24.67
CA HIS A 61 -1.78 4.66 -26.09
C HIS A 61 -3.29 4.55 -26.38
N PRO A 62 -4.03 5.66 -26.52
CA PRO A 62 -4.97 5.75 -27.62
C PRO A 62 -4.13 5.94 -28.88
N LYS A 63 -3.94 4.88 -29.67
CA LYS A 63 -3.52 5.06 -31.07
C LYS A 63 -4.58 5.95 -31.72
N GLY A 64 -4.24 7.23 -31.87
CA GLY A 64 -4.96 8.16 -32.71
C GLY A 64 -5.11 7.52 -34.09
N SER A 65 -6.37 7.48 -34.52
CA SER A 65 -6.84 7.12 -35.86
C SER A 65 -6.27 8.06 -36.91
#